data_AF-A0A4R2BG30-F1
#
_entry.id   AF-A0A4R2BG30-F1
#
_cell.length_a   1.000
_cell.length_b   1.000
_cell.length_c   1.000
_cell.angle_alpha   90.00
_cell.angle_beta   90.00
_cell.angle_gamma   90.00
#
_symmetry.space_group_name_H-M   'P 1'
#
loop_
_entity.id
_entity.type
_entity.pdbx_description
1 polymer ?
#
loop_
_entity_poly.entity_id
_entity_poly.type
_entity_poly.pdbx_seq_one_letter_code
_entity_poly.pdbx_strand_id
1 'polypeptide(L)'
;MIVKTKYDIETFKLNYCLFAEWDGMKYYITVPDTKNDGTITFIQYESGEFNIYRKNTSYWYIREQPLSNLDIWHCRKVLNEYLKDKKEFVPV
;
A
#
# COMPACT_ATOMS: atom_id res chain seq x y z
N MET A 1 -5.23 -5.84 -10.03
CA MET A 1 -5.39 -7.03 -9.16
C MET A 1 -6.60 -6.79 -8.22
N ILE A 2 -7.11 -7.76 -7.45
CA ILE A 2 -8.09 -7.49 -6.37
C ILE A 2 -7.74 -8.33 -5.12
N VAL A 3 -7.66 -7.70 -3.95
CA VAL A 3 -7.46 -8.33 -2.65
C VAL A 3 -8.80 -8.68 -2.01
N LYS A 4 -9.17 -9.97 -1.99
CA LYS A 4 -10.41 -10.49 -1.38
C LYS A 4 -10.16 -11.59 -0.34
N THR A 5 -9.00 -12.23 -0.39
CA THR A 5 -8.62 -13.37 0.45
C THR A 5 -7.26 -13.15 1.09
N LYS A 6 -6.86 -14.04 2.01
CA LYS A 6 -5.50 -14.05 2.57
C LYS A 6 -4.44 -14.35 1.51
N TYR A 7 -4.75 -15.23 0.57
CA TYR A 7 -3.86 -15.55 -0.54
C TYR A 7 -3.58 -14.31 -1.39
N ASP A 8 -4.61 -13.50 -1.66
CA ASP A 8 -4.43 -12.27 -2.43
C ASP A 8 -3.55 -11.23 -1.72
N ILE A 9 -3.49 -11.24 -0.38
CA ILE A 9 -2.56 -10.38 0.37
C ILE A 9 -1.12 -10.76 0.07
N GLU A 10 -0.81 -12.06 0.09
CA GLU A 10 0.53 -12.55 -0.24
C GLU A 10 0.88 -12.29 -1.70
N THR A 11 -0.06 -12.55 -2.61
CA THR A 11 0.11 -12.22 -4.03
C THR A 11 0.34 -10.72 -4.23
N PHE A 12 -0.30 -9.86 -3.44
CA PHE A 12 -0.14 -8.42 -3.54
C PHE A 12 1.26 -8.00 -3.11
N LYS A 13 1.76 -8.55 -1.99
CA LYS A 13 3.13 -8.31 -1.52
C LYS A 13 4.17 -8.78 -2.53
N LEU A 14 4.00 -9.97 -3.11
CA LEU A 14 4.91 -10.53 -4.10
C LEU A 14 5.01 -9.68 -5.37
N ASN A 15 3.90 -9.06 -5.78
CA ASN A 15 3.82 -8.26 -7.00
C ASN A 15 3.78 -6.75 -6.72
N TYR A 16 4.13 -6.32 -5.51
CA TYR A 16 3.91 -4.96 -5.04
C TYR A 16 4.57 -3.90 -5.93
N CYS A 17 5.82 -4.15 -6.34
CA CYS A 17 6.59 -3.26 -7.20
C CYS A 17 5.94 -3.00 -8.57
N LEU A 18 5.08 -3.89 -9.07
CA LEU A 18 4.35 -3.69 -10.33
C LEU A 18 3.26 -2.63 -10.24
N PHE A 19 2.79 -2.32 -9.02
CA PHE A 19 1.71 -1.37 -8.78
C PHE A 19 2.19 -0.09 -8.10
N ALA A 20 3.38 -0.12 -7.52
CA ALA A 20 3.95 0.93 -6.70
C ALA A 20 4.78 1.93 -7.53
N GLU A 21 4.94 3.13 -6.98
CA GLU A 21 5.87 4.14 -7.50
C GLU A 21 7.25 3.93 -6.90
N TRP A 22 8.30 4.24 -7.66
CA TRP A 22 9.69 4.16 -7.22
C TRP A 22 10.27 5.57 -7.04
N ASP A 23 10.80 5.89 -5.85
CA ASP A 23 11.39 7.20 -5.56
C ASP A 23 12.93 7.25 -5.71
N GLY A 24 13.57 6.15 -6.14
CA GLY A 24 15.03 6.00 -6.16
C GLY A 24 15.59 5.23 -4.97
N MET A 25 14.78 4.93 -3.95
CA MET A 25 15.19 4.21 -2.73
C MET A 25 14.19 3.14 -2.28
N LYS A 26 12.89 3.35 -2.49
CA LYS A 26 11.82 2.43 -2.09
C LYS A 26 10.62 2.49 -3.02
N TYR A 27 9.87 1.40 -3.04
CA TYR A 27 8.56 1.33 -3.68
C TYR A 27 7.50 1.82 -2.71
N TYR A 28 6.59 2.68 -3.15
CA TYR A 28 5.50 3.17 -2.31
C TYR A 28 4.15 3.24 -3.01
N ILE A 29 3.08 3.04 -2.24
CA ILE A 29 1.68 3.24 -2.64
C ILE A 29 1.03 4.07 -1.56
N THR A 30 0.53 5.25 -1.92
CA THR A 30 -0.24 6.12 -1.02
C THR A 30 -1.71 6.07 -1.38
N VAL A 31 -2.55 5.76 -0.40
CA VAL A 31 -4.01 5.72 -0.53
C VAL A 31 -4.68 6.54 0.58
N PRO A 32 -5.91 7.04 0.38
CA PRO A 32 -6.67 7.69 1.44
C PRO A 32 -6.90 6.79 2.67
N ASP A 33 -6.71 7.34 3.88
CA ASP A 33 -7.18 6.77 5.14
C ASP A 33 -8.60 7.30 5.43
N THR A 34 -9.61 6.62 4.90
CA THR A 34 -11.01 7.04 5.10
C THR A 34 -11.49 6.93 6.54
N LYS A 35 -10.73 6.24 7.42
CA LYS A 35 -11.11 6.06 8.84
C LYS A 35 -10.58 7.18 9.71
N ASN A 36 -9.37 7.67 9.41
CA ASN A 36 -8.66 8.64 10.25
C ASN A 36 -8.45 10.00 9.58
N ASP A 37 -9.17 10.28 8.48
CA ASP A 37 -9.10 11.52 7.70
C ASP A 37 -7.66 11.90 7.33
N GLY A 38 -7.03 11.03 6.55
CA GLY A 38 -5.62 11.14 6.23
C GLY A 38 -5.17 10.28 5.06
N THR A 39 -3.91 9.85 5.09
CA THR A 39 -3.28 9.01 4.07
C THR A 39 -2.55 7.84 4.70
N ILE A 40 -2.64 6.68 4.06
CA ILE A 40 -1.86 5.48 4.36
C ILE A 40 -0.86 5.29 3.24
N THR A 41 0.41 5.16 3.58
CA THR A 41 1.47 4.82 2.64
C THR A 41 2.02 3.44 2.98
N PHE A 42 1.91 2.52 2.03
CA PHE A 42 2.60 1.24 2.05
C PHE A 42 3.98 1.45 1.44
N ILE A 43 5.00 0.81 2.00
CA ILE A 43 6.40 0.98 1.61
C ILE A 43 7.01 -0.41 1.49
N GLN A 44 7.77 -0.64 0.42
CA GLN A 44 8.67 -1.79 0.28
C GLN A 44 10.07 -1.27 -0.05
N TYR A 45 11.04 -1.55 0.82
CA TYR A 45 12.45 -1.27 0.57
C TYR A 45 13.06 -2.33 -0.37
N GLU A 46 14.18 -2.02 -1.02
CA GLU A 46 14.90 -3.00 -1.86
C GLU A 46 15.33 -4.25 -1.10
N SER A 47 15.54 -4.14 0.22
CA SER A 47 15.80 -5.27 1.11
C SER A 47 14.63 -6.25 1.22
N GLY A 48 13.45 -5.88 0.72
CA GLY A 48 12.20 -6.64 0.82
C GLY A 48 11.40 -6.34 2.10
N GLU A 49 11.91 -5.49 2.99
CA GLU A 49 11.17 -5.06 4.18
C GLU A 49 9.95 -4.24 3.81
N PHE A 50 8.80 -4.57 4.41
CA PHE A 50 7.56 -3.84 4.23
C PHE A 50 7.21 -3.02 5.45
N ASN A 51 7.00 -1.73 5.23
CA ASN A 51 6.56 -0.78 6.25
C ASN A 51 5.25 -0.12 5.87
N ILE A 52 4.60 0.45 6.88
CA ILE A 52 3.42 1.29 6.75
C ILE A 52 3.63 2.60 7.47
N TYR A 53 3.19 3.68 6.83
CA TYR A 53 3.17 5.02 7.37
C TYR A 53 1.75 5.57 7.28
N ARG A 54 1.26 6.21 8.35
CA ARG A 54 -0.05 6.88 8.36
C ARG A 54 0.15 8.34 8.73
N LYS A 55 -0.52 9.24 8.01
CA LYS A 55 -0.51 10.67 8.27
C LYS A 55 -1.95 11.17 8.30
N ASN A 56 -2.30 11.96 9.30
CA ASN A 56 -3.56 12.70 9.33
C ASN A 56 -3.36 14.07 9.98
N THR A 57 -4.43 14.87 10.03
CA THR A 57 -4.42 16.24 10.59
C THR A 57 -3.99 16.28 12.06
N SER A 58 -4.29 15.24 12.82
CA SER A 58 -4.00 15.13 14.26
C SER A 58 -2.63 14.51 14.60
N TYR A 59 -2.02 13.76 13.67
CA TYR A 59 -0.79 13.01 13.89
C TYR A 59 0.19 13.23 12.72
N TRP A 60 1.11 14.16 12.94
CA TRP A 60 2.13 14.55 11.95
C TRP A 60 3.36 13.62 11.93
N TYR A 61 3.56 12.80 12.97
CA TYR A 61 4.79 12.01 13.21
C TYR A 61 4.53 10.57 13.66
N ILE A 62 3.67 9.82 12.96
CA ILE A 62 3.61 8.37 13.17
C ILE A 62 4.82 7.78 12.45
N ARG A 63 5.76 7.20 13.21
CA ARG A 63 6.92 6.51 12.63
C ARG A 63 6.47 5.40 11.69
N GLU A 64 7.31 5.06 10.72
CA GLU A 64 7.12 3.83 9.96
C GLU A 64 7.03 2.63 10.92
N GLN A 65 6.08 1.73 10.65
CA GLN A 65 5.90 0.50 11.41
C GLN A 65 5.96 -0.68 10.45
N PRO A 66 6.43 -1.86 10.89
CA PRO A 66 6.36 -3.07 10.09
C PRO A 66 4.93 -3.34 9.63
N LEU A 67 4.75 -3.60 8.34
CA LEU A 67 3.45 -3.83 7.73
C LEU A 67 2.91 -5.21 8.09
N SER A 68 1.73 -5.27 8.72
CA SER A 68 1.04 -6.54 8.96
C SER A 68 0.05 -6.89 7.84
N ASN A 69 -0.31 -8.17 7.73
CA ASN A 69 -1.38 -8.60 6.83
C ASN A 69 -2.74 -8.01 7.22
N LEU A 70 -2.94 -7.70 8.51
CA LEU A 70 -4.16 -7.04 8.99
C LEU A 70 -4.27 -5.61 8.48
N ASP A 71 -3.14 -4.89 8.35
CA ASP A 71 -3.15 -3.55 7.79
C ASP A 71 -3.63 -3.56 6.33
N ILE A 72 -3.09 -4.47 5.50
CA ILE A 72 -3.53 -4.63 4.12
C ILE A 72 -5.01 -5.02 4.09
N TRP A 73 -5.43 -5.97 4.93
CA TRP A 73 -6.82 -6.39 5.00
C TRP A 73 -7.77 -5.24 5.35
N HIS A 74 -7.44 -4.41 6.34
CA HIS A 74 -8.25 -3.26 6.73
C HIS A 74 -8.35 -2.20 5.63
N CYS A 75 -7.28 -2.00 4.88
CA CYS A 75 -7.22 -1.00 3.80
C CYS A 75 -7.68 -1.55 2.44
N ARG A 76 -8.00 -2.85 2.33
CA ARG A 76 -8.20 -3.55 1.05
C ARG A 76 -9.23 -2.91 0.13
N LYS A 77 -10.24 -2.21 0.66
CA LYS A 77 -11.27 -1.56 -0.17
C LYS A 77 -10.67 -0.42 -0.99
N VAL A 78 -10.03 0.54 -0.32
CA VAL A 78 -9.37 1.68 -0.96
C VAL A 78 -8.17 1.21 -1.79
N LEU A 79 -7.41 0.23 -1.29
CA LEU A 79 -6.33 -0.37 -2.06
C LEU A 79 -6.86 -1.03 -3.36
N ASN A 80 -8.00 -1.70 -3.32
CA ASN A 80 -8.61 -2.29 -4.51
C ASN A 80 -9.10 -1.24 -5.51
N GLU A 81 -9.51 -0.05 -5.06
CA GLU A 81 -9.84 1.07 -5.94
C GLU A 81 -8.57 1.54 -6.66
N TYR A 82 -7.51 1.83 -5.91
CA TYR A 82 -6.21 2.17 -6.48
C TYR A 82 -5.68 1.14 -7.50
N LEU A 83 -5.77 -0.16 -7.16
CA LEU A 83 -5.30 -1.25 -8.02
C LEU A 83 -6.16 -1.50 -9.26
N LYS A 84 -7.38 -0.96 -9.32
CA LYS A 84 -8.18 -0.96 -10.55
C LYS A 84 -7.66 0.11 -11.50
N ASP A 85 -7.38 1.30 -11.00
CA ASP A 85 -6.91 2.43 -11.81
C ASP A 85 -5.53 2.13 -12.43
N LYS A 86 -4.62 1.49 -11.67
CA LYS A 86 -3.30 1.07 -12.19
C LYS A 86 -3.36 -0.07 -13.21
N LYS A 87 -4.46 -0.82 -13.30
CA LYS A 87 -4.62 -1.91 -14.27
C LYS A 87 -4.78 -1.40 -15.72
N GLU A 88 -5.12 -0.14 -15.90
CA GLU A 88 -5.29 0.48 -17.23
C GLU A 88 -3.96 0.96 -17.85
N PHE A 89 -2.84 0.85 -17.12
CA PHE A 89 -1.51 1.30 -17.53
C PHE A 89 -0.53 0.15 -17.80
N VAL A 90 -0.98 -0.91 -18.47
CA VAL A 90 -0.04 -1.88 -19.07
C VAL A 90 0.14 -1.48 -20.55
N PRO A 91 1.29 -0.91 -20.95
CA PRO A 91 1.56 -0.71 -22.36
C PRO A 91 1.68 -2.08 -23.03
N VAL A 92 0.93 -2.24 -24.12
CA VAL A 92 1.00 -3.41 -25.03
C VAL A 92 2.36 -3.46 -25.70
#